data_AF-A0A257EQC5-F1
#
_entry.id   AF-A0A257EQC5-F1
#
_cell.length_a   1.000
_cell.length_b   1.000
_cell.length_c   1.000
_cell.angle_alpha   90.00
_cell.angle_beta   90.00
_cell.angle_gamma   90.00
#
_symmetry.space_group_name_H-M   'P 1'
#
loop_
_entity.id
_entity.type
_entity.pdbx_description
1 polymer ?
#
loop_
_entity_poly.entity_id
_entity_poly.type
_entity_poly.pdbx_seq_one_letter_code
_entity_poly.pdbx_strand_id
1 'polypeptide(L)'
;MNRRDLLMGGGLLVAAGGAAALQPRNRLVLLGDRNLEDVVPERIGNWQYVKSDALVVPKAKGSLADRLYSQTLIRLYQSPNSIPMMLLIAYGKVQNDLLQLHRPEVCYTAVGFTISRSEATQMQLAPGVSLPVRDLTARSDSRVEPITYWTRIGDDLPTSGEEQRWVKLRQQMHGYLSDGILVRISTLVEPAPEVFREIAVFARTLIKAMAPADRAVLIGRPLAAEVNR
;
A
#
# COMPACT_ATOMS: atom_id res chain seq x y z
N MET A 1 -48.12 -5.39 -27.81
CA MET A 1 -47.07 -5.57 -26.80
C MET A 1 -47.33 -6.88 -26.07
N ASN A 2 -46.45 -7.86 -26.22
CA ASN A 2 -46.69 -9.22 -25.74
C ASN A 2 -46.24 -9.37 -24.27
N ARG A 3 -46.79 -10.32 -23.50
CA ARG A 3 -46.42 -10.55 -22.09
C ARG A 3 -44.91 -10.79 -21.91
N ARG A 4 -44.28 -11.41 -22.91
CA ARG A 4 -42.84 -11.66 -22.96
C ARG A 4 -42.03 -10.35 -23.06
N ASP A 5 -42.48 -9.40 -23.86
CA ASP A 5 -41.82 -8.10 -24.04
C ASP A 5 -41.87 -7.30 -22.73
N LEU A 6 -43.00 -7.37 -22.00
CA LEU A 6 -43.16 -6.71 -20.70
C LEU A 6 -42.25 -7.33 -19.63
N LEU A 7 -42.12 -8.66 -19.59
CA LEU A 7 -41.24 -9.37 -18.66
C LEU A 7 -39.76 -9.07 -18.94
N MET A 8 -39.36 -9.11 -20.21
CA MET A 8 -37.98 -8.80 -20.62
C MET A 8 -37.66 -7.33 -20.37
N GLY A 9 -38.54 -6.41 -20.79
CA GLY A 9 -38.36 -4.96 -20.58
C GLY A 9 -38.36 -4.60 -19.10
N GLY A 10 -39.24 -5.18 -18.30
CA GLY A 10 -39.26 -5.02 -16.84
C GLY A 10 -37.97 -5.53 -16.18
N GLY A 11 -37.49 -6.72 -16.57
CA GLY A 11 -36.23 -7.27 -16.07
C GLY A 11 -35.03 -6.37 -16.39
N LEU A 12 -34.96 -5.85 -17.62
CA LEU A 12 -33.91 -4.92 -18.04
C LEU A 12 -33.97 -3.59 -17.26
N LEU A 13 -35.16 -3.05 -17.00
CA LEU A 13 -35.32 -1.83 -16.20
C LEU A 13 -34.89 -2.02 -14.74
N VAL A 14 -35.24 -3.17 -14.13
CA VAL A 14 -34.79 -3.51 -12.78
C VAL A 14 -33.27 -3.65 -12.73
N ALA A 15 -32.68 -4.34 -13.72
CA ALA A 15 -31.23 -4.49 -13.81
C ALA A 15 -30.52 -3.14 -14.00
N ALA A 16 -31.02 -2.28 -14.90
CA ALA A 16 -30.48 -0.95 -15.15
C ALA A 16 -30.61 -0.04 -13.92
N GLY A 17 -31.77 -0.05 -13.25
CA GLY A 17 -32.00 0.67 -12.01
C GLY A 17 -31.09 0.20 -10.88
N GLY A 18 -30.91 -1.12 -10.74
CA GLY A 18 -29.97 -1.72 -9.78
C GLY A 18 -28.52 -1.33 -10.05
N ALA A 19 -28.07 -1.39 -11.31
CA ALA A 19 -26.73 -0.97 -11.70
C ALA A 19 -26.50 0.53 -11.44
N ALA A 20 -27.46 1.39 -11.78
CA ALA A 20 -27.38 2.83 -11.53
C ALA A 20 -27.39 3.19 -10.03
N ALA A 21 -28.08 2.39 -9.21
CA ALA A 21 -28.11 2.55 -7.76
C ALA A 21 -26.81 2.07 -7.09
N LEU A 22 -26.20 0.99 -7.59
CA LEU A 22 -24.95 0.42 -7.06
C LEU A 22 -23.68 1.10 -7.59
N GLN A 23 -23.80 2.02 -8.56
CA GLN A 23 -22.65 2.74 -9.07
C GLN A 23 -22.04 3.63 -7.97
N PRO A 24 -20.75 3.45 -7.62
CA PRO A 24 -20.13 4.23 -6.55
C PRO A 24 -19.89 5.68 -6.98
N ARG A 25 -20.22 6.62 -6.10
CA ARG A 25 -20.13 8.07 -6.35
C ARG A 25 -19.26 8.82 -5.34
N ASN A 26 -19.06 8.25 -4.16
CA ASN A 26 -18.27 8.87 -3.10
C ASN A 26 -16.80 8.52 -3.28
N ARG A 27 -15.91 9.46 -2.96
CA ARG A 27 -14.46 9.26 -3.07
C ARG A 27 -13.81 9.35 -1.69
N LEU A 28 -13.02 8.35 -1.33
CA LEU A 28 -12.21 8.34 -0.12
C LEU A 28 -10.74 8.39 -0.53
N VAL A 29 -10.22 9.62 -0.66
CA VAL A 29 -8.86 9.88 -1.13
C VAL A 29 -8.11 10.60 -0.02
N LEU A 30 -7.11 9.94 0.57
CA LEU A 30 -6.41 10.43 1.75
C LEU A 30 -5.18 11.28 1.40
N LEU A 31 -4.52 11.01 0.27
CA LEU A 31 -3.43 11.87 -0.21
C LEU A 31 -3.95 13.17 -0.83
N GLY A 32 -5.10 13.10 -1.50
CA GLY A 32 -5.71 14.19 -2.27
C GLY A 32 -4.95 14.46 -3.57
N ASP A 33 -4.69 15.73 -3.86
CA ASP A 33 -3.89 16.18 -5.02
C ASP A 33 -2.41 16.42 -4.68
N ARG A 34 -1.99 16.07 -3.46
CA ARG A 34 -0.62 16.28 -2.95
C ARG A 34 0.34 15.21 -3.47
N ASN A 35 1.64 15.47 -3.34
CA ASN A 35 2.68 14.50 -3.69
C ASN A 35 3.13 13.69 -2.47
N LEU A 36 3.52 12.43 -2.69
CA LEU A 36 4.11 11.58 -1.65
C LEU A 36 5.37 12.21 -1.04
N GLU A 37 6.12 12.95 -1.85
CA GLU A 37 7.34 13.66 -1.47
C GLU A 37 7.10 14.70 -0.38
N ASP A 38 5.90 15.31 -0.34
CA ASP A 38 5.52 16.35 0.61
C ASP A 38 5.10 15.78 1.97
N VAL A 39 4.57 14.55 1.99
CA VAL A 39 4.04 13.90 3.21
C VAL A 39 5.03 12.95 3.86
N VAL A 40 6.00 12.42 3.10
CA VAL A 40 7.02 11.51 3.62
C VAL A 40 8.27 12.32 4.01
N PRO A 41 8.69 12.30 5.29
CA PRO A 41 9.81 13.12 5.74
C PRO A 41 11.16 12.62 5.17
N GLU A 42 12.07 13.55 4.89
CA GLU A 42 13.45 13.22 4.48
C GLU A 42 14.30 12.71 5.65
N ARG A 43 13.93 13.02 6.89
CA ARG A 43 14.59 12.53 8.10
C ARG A 43 13.60 11.75 8.96
N ILE A 44 13.99 10.54 9.33
CA ILE A 44 13.18 9.61 10.14
C ILE A 44 14.05 9.20 11.33
N GLY A 45 13.87 9.83 12.49
CA GLY A 45 14.73 9.57 13.66
C GLY A 45 16.21 9.80 13.34
N ASN A 46 17.01 8.73 13.40
CA ASN A 46 18.45 8.73 13.08
C ASN A 46 18.74 8.48 11.59
N TRP A 47 17.74 8.08 10.82
CA TRP A 47 17.89 7.83 9.40
C TRP A 47 17.68 9.11 8.59
N GLN A 48 18.57 9.34 7.62
CA GLN A 48 18.52 10.45 6.69
C GLN A 48 18.37 9.91 5.26
N TYR A 49 17.46 10.49 4.49
CA TYR A 49 17.36 10.23 3.06
C TYR A 49 18.65 10.63 2.36
N VAL A 50 19.21 9.70 1.58
CA VAL A 50 20.37 9.94 0.73
C VAL A 50 19.91 10.02 -0.72
N LYS A 51 20.06 11.20 -1.32
CA LYS A 51 19.91 11.38 -2.76
C LYS A 51 20.99 10.56 -3.45
N SER A 52 20.59 9.56 -4.20
CA SER A 52 21.51 8.71 -4.98
C SER A 52 21.02 8.64 -6.41
N ASP A 53 21.89 9.00 -7.35
CA ASP A 53 21.65 8.87 -8.78
C ASP A 53 21.59 7.40 -9.24
N ALA A 54 22.02 6.46 -8.38
CA ALA A 54 21.97 5.01 -8.65
C ALA A 54 20.60 4.38 -8.34
N LEU A 55 19.69 5.11 -7.67
CA LEU A 55 18.32 4.69 -7.39
C LEU A 55 17.32 5.12 -8.49
N VAL A 56 17.83 5.43 -9.69
CA VAL A 56 16.99 5.59 -10.87
C VAL A 56 16.47 4.21 -11.25
N VAL A 57 15.30 3.85 -10.69
CA VAL A 57 14.47 2.84 -11.33
C VAL A 57 14.15 3.39 -12.71
N PRO A 58 14.50 2.69 -13.81
CA PRO A 58 14.15 3.15 -15.13
C PRO A 58 12.63 3.32 -15.19
N LYS A 59 12.16 4.56 -15.24
CA LYS A 59 10.78 4.86 -15.62
C LYS A 59 10.67 4.56 -17.10
N ALA A 60 10.54 3.27 -17.42
CA ALA A 60 10.20 2.87 -18.78
C ALA A 60 8.79 3.37 -19.03
N LYS A 61 8.67 4.50 -19.75
CA LYS A 61 7.38 5.05 -20.17
C LYS A 61 6.55 3.93 -20.81
N GLY A 62 5.41 3.61 -20.20
CA GLY A 62 4.55 2.50 -20.65
C GLY A 62 4.82 1.14 -19.98
N SER A 63 5.62 1.10 -18.92
CA SER A 63 5.75 -0.07 -18.04
C SER A 63 4.42 -0.37 -17.33
N LEU A 64 4.28 -1.60 -16.84
CA LEU A 64 3.12 -1.98 -16.04
C LEU A 64 2.99 -1.10 -14.78
N ALA A 65 4.10 -0.74 -14.13
CA ALA A 65 4.10 0.14 -12.97
C ALA A 65 3.55 1.55 -13.27
N ASP A 66 3.94 2.15 -14.40
CA ASP A 66 3.47 3.48 -14.84
C ASP A 66 1.96 3.53 -15.12
N ARG A 67 1.35 2.40 -15.52
CA ARG A 67 -0.10 2.32 -15.76
C ARG A 67 -0.91 2.11 -14.50
N LEU A 68 -0.31 1.58 -13.44
CA LEU A 68 -1.00 1.13 -12.24
C LEU A 68 -0.88 2.12 -11.08
N TYR A 69 0.22 2.88 -11.01
CA TYR A 69 0.48 3.83 -9.93
C TYR A 69 0.47 5.26 -10.45
N SER A 70 -0.32 6.11 -9.80
CA SER A 70 -0.31 7.55 -10.09
C SER A 70 0.92 8.24 -9.50
N GLN A 71 1.47 7.71 -8.40
CA GLN A 71 2.73 8.18 -7.82
C GLN A 71 3.53 6.99 -7.28
N THR A 72 4.86 7.06 -7.37
CA THR A 72 5.76 6.09 -6.75
C THR A 72 6.93 6.84 -6.14
N LEU A 73 7.11 6.66 -4.82
CA LEU A 73 8.24 7.19 -4.07
C LEU A 73 9.22 6.06 -3.79
N ILE A 74 10.50 6.27 -4.08
CA ILE A 74 11.58 5.35 -3.75
C ILE A 74 12.69 6.15 -3.08
N ARG A 75 13.04 5.79 -1.84
CA ARG A 75 14.08 6.47 -1.07
C ARG A 75 14.95 5.46 -0.35
N LEU A 76 16.25 5.76 -0.27
CA LEU A 76 17.19 5.06 0.60
C LEU A 76 17.50 5.94 1.80
N TYR A 77 17.34 5.37 2.98
CA TYR A 77 17.57 6.00 4.25
C TYR A 77 18.80 5.36 4.90
N GLN A 78 19.80 6.18 5.21
CA GLN A 78 21.03 5.73 5.87
C GLN A 78 21.11 6.28 7.29
N SER A 79 21.75 5.53 8.18
CA SER A 79 22.04 5.93 9.55
C SER A 79 23.48 5.50 9.88
N PRO A 80 24.27 6.32 10.60
CA PRO A 80 25.61 5.92 11.04
C PRO A 80 25.60 4.70 11.98
N ASN A 81 24.48 4.48 12.69
CA ASN A 81 24.37 3.52 13.79
C ASN A 81 23.24 2.50 13.58
N SER A 82 22.67 2.41 12.38
CA SER A 82 21.48 1.59 12.11
C SER A 82 21.52 1.06 10.68
N ILE A 83 20.85 -0.06 10.44
CA ILE A 83 20.74 -0.72 9.14
C ILE A 83 20.12 0.26 8.12
N PRO A 84 20.68 0.35 6.90
CA PRO A 84 20.08 1.16 5.84
C PRO A 84 18.73 0.58 5.42
N MET A 85 17.75 1.47 5.20
CA MET A 85 16.38 1.12 4.88
C MET A 85 16.00 1.66 3.50
N MET A 86 15.51 0.78 2.63
CA MET A 86 14.89 1.14 1.36
C MET A 86 13.38 1.27 1.58
N LEU A 87 12.85 2.47 1.35
CA LEU A 87 11.42 2.76 1.39
C LEU A 87 10.89 2.86 -0.05
N LEU A 88 9.86 2.07 -0.34
CA LEU A 88 9.06 2.21 -1.56
C LEU A 88 7.61 2.45 -1.15
N ILE A 89 6.99 3.50 -1.71
CA ILE A 89 5.55 3.75 -1.59
C ILE A 89 4.96 3.84 -2.98
N ALA A 90 4.06 2.92 -3.29
CA ALA A 90 3.27 2.95 -4.51
C ALA A 90 1.88 3.46 -4.19
N TYR A 91 1.41 4.50 -4.88
CA TYR A 91 0.12 5.14 -4.67
C TYR A 91 -0.72 5.12 -5.94
N GLY A 92 -2.02 4.86 -5.79
CA GLY A 92 -2.99 5.06 -6.85
C GLY A 92 -4.24 5.82 -6.40
N LYS A 93 -4.55 6.89 -7.14
CA LYS A 93 -5.54 7.93 -6.80
C LYS A 93 -7.00 7.46 -6.77
N VAL A 94 -7.37 6.48 -7.59
CA VAL A 94 -8.72 5.90 -7.59
C VAL A 94 -8.66 4.45 -8.02
N GLN A 95 -9.37 3.61 -7.28
CA GLN A 95 -9.67 2.24 -7.65
C GLN A 95 -10.57 2.15 -8.89
N ASN A 96 -10.00 2.28 -10.09
CA ASN A 96 -10.57 1.68 -11.30
C ASN A 96 -10.13 0.20 -11.37
N ASP A 97 -10.61 -0.57 -12.35
CA ASP A 97 -10.19 -1.98 -12.56
C ASP A 97 -8.66 -2.15 -12.73
N LEU A 98 -7.95 -1.05 -12.98
CA LEU A 98 -6.50 -1.00 -13.13
C LEU A 98 -5.76 -0.81 -11.80
N LEU A 99 -6.40 -0.45 -10.67
CA LEU A 99 -5.69 -0.42 -9.39
C LEU A 99 -5.53 -1.84 -8.83
N GLN A 100 -4.48 -2.52 -9.30
CA GLN A 100 -3.92 -3.71 -8.67
C GLN A 100 -2.67 -3.28 -7.90
N LEU A 101 -2.80 -3.11 -6.58
CA LEU A 101 -1.63 -3.03 -5.70
C LEU A 101 -0.95 -4.41 -5.76
N HIS A 102 0.02 -4.57 -6.66
CA HIS A 102 0.74 -5.83 -6.79
C HIS A 102 1.64 -6.00 -5.57
N ARG A 103 1.42 -7.11 -4.87
CA ARG A 103 2.11 -7.41 -3.64
C ARG A 103 3.51 -7.98 -3.92
N PRO A 104 4.48 -7.81 -3.01
CA PRO A 104 5.85 -8.29 -3.22
C PRO A 104 5.93 -9.77 -3.58
N GLU A 105 5.04 -10.62 -3.06
CA GLU A 105 4.98 -12.06 -3.38
C GLU A 105 4.85 -12.33 -4.88
N VAL A 106 4.11 -11.48 -5.60
CA VAL A 106 3.87 -11.61 -7.04
C VAL A 106 4.96 -10.90 -7.84
N CYS A 107 5.33 -9.68 -7.46
CA CYS A 107 6.33 -8.92 -8.20
C CYS A 107 7.73 -9.51 -8.11
N TYR A 108 8.16 -9.96 -6.92
CA TYR A 108 9.49 -10.52 -6.73
C TYR A 108 9.64 -11.86 -7.45
N THR A 109 8.62 -12.72 -7.40
CA THR A 109 8.63 -14.00 -8.14
C THR A 109 8.63 -13.79 -9.64
N ALA A 110 7.87 -12.81 -10.15
CA ALA A 110 7.86 -12.46 -11.56
C ALA A 110 9.22 -11.98 -12.10
N VAL A 111 10.11 -11.46 -11.23
CA VAL A 111 11.46 -11.00 -11.61
C VAL A 111 12.57 -11.94 -11.13
N GLY A 112 12.24 -13.18 -10.78
CA GLY A 112 13.21 -14.25 -10.53
C GLY A 112 13.67 -14.41 -9.08
N PHE A 113 12.98 -13.83 -8.11
CA PHE A 113 13.23 -14.12 -6.68
C PHE A 113 12.35 -15.28 -6.19
N THR A 114 12.89 -16.08 -5.29
CA THR A 114 12.15 -17.05 -4.49
C THR A 114 11.74 -16.42 -3.17
N ILE A 115 10.49 -16.61 -2.76
CA ILE A 115 10.00 -16.16 -1.45
C ILE A 115 10.19 -17.30 -0.45
N SER A 116 11.12 -17.14 0.48
CA SER A 116 11.40 -18.18 1.50
C SER A 116 10.54 -18.05 2.76
N ARG A 117 9.95 -16.88 2.99
CA ARG A 117 9.05 -16.60 4.13
C ARG A 117 8.05 -15.52 3.73
N SER A 118 6.79 -15.65 4.17
CA SER A 118 5.74 -14.65 3.95
C SER A 118 4.62 -14.84 4.98
N GLU A 119 4.53 -13.94 5.97
CA GLU A 119 3.59 -14.08 7.10
C GLU A 119 2.92 -12.75 7.45
N ALA A 120 1.62 -12.80 7.75
CA ALA A 120 0.90 -11.65 8.29
C ALA A 120 1.22 -11.51 9.77
N THR A 121 1.54 -10.29 10.22
CA THR A 121 1.90 -9.98 11.60
C THR A 121 1.34 -8.62 12.02
N GLN A 122 1.42 -8.30 13.30
CA GLN A 122 0.95 -7.06 13.89
C GLN A 122 2.14 -6.24 14.40
N MET A 123 2.37 -5.09 13.79
CA MET A 123 3.46 -4.19 14.16
C MET A 123 2.95 -3.09 15.11
N GLN A 124 3.50 -3.05 16.32
CA GLN A 124 3.10 -2.04 17.30
C GLN A 124 3.60 -0.63 16.92
N LEU A 125 2.66 0.30 16.74
CA LEU A 125 2.91 1.72 16.45
C LEU A 125 2.97 2.57 17.73
N ALA A 126 2.07 2.29 18.67
CA ALA A 126 1.96 2.93 19.98
C ALA A 126 1.41 1.91 21.00
N PRO A 127 1.43 2.20 22.31
CA PRO A 127 0.82 1.32 23.32
C PRO A 127 -0.64 1.00 22.97
N GLY A 128 -0.94 -0.28 22.78
CA GLY A 128 -2.28 -0.75 22.39
C GLY A 128 -2.68 -0.52 20.93
N VAL A 129 -1.83 0.09 20.10
CA VAL A 129 -2.12 0.43 18.69
C VAL A 129 -1.20 -0.34 17.77
N SER A 130 -1.77 -1.21 16.94
CA SER A 130 -1.03 -2.09 16.03
C SER A 130 -1.44 -1.90 14.58
N LEU A 131 -0.45 -1.95 13.68
CA LEU A 131 -0.63 -1.93 12.24
C LEU A 131 -0.51 -3.37 11.70
N PRO A 132 -1.52 -3.91 11.03
CA PRO A 132 -1.37 -5.14 10.26
C PRO A 132 -0.33 -4.94 9.16
N VAL A 133 0.71 -5.77 9.17
CA VAL A 133 1.77 -5.80 8.17
C VAL A 133 2.02 -7.23 7.71
N ARG A 134 2.87 -7.38 6.71
CA ARG A 134 3.34 -8.67 6.26
C ARG A 134 4.86 -8.66 6.16
N ASP A 135 5.49 -9.62 6.80
CA ASP A 135 6.92 -9.87 6.75
C ASP A 135 7.22 -10.91 5.69
N LEU A 136 8.21 -10.62 4.85
CA LEU A 136 8.57 -11.42 3.70
C LEU A 136 10.10 -11.46 3.56
N THR A 137 10.62 -12.62 3.16
CA THR A 137 12.03 -12.77 2.77
C THR A 137 12.08 -13.18 1.31
N ALA A 138 12.64 -12.32 0.46
CA ALA A 138 12.90 -12.61 -0.94
C ALA A 138 14.37 -12.98 -1.15
N ARG A 139 14.65 -14.03 -1.91
CA ARG A 139 16.00 -14.52 -2.22
C ARG A 139 16.18 -14.62 -3.73
N SER A 140 17.33 -14.17 -4.22
CA SER A 140 17.81 -14.40 -5.58
C SER A 140 19.26 -14.88 -5.51
N ASP A 141 19.84 -15.31 -6.62
CA ASP A 141 21.25 -15.73 -6.67
C ASP A 141 22.23 -14.61 -6.26
N SER A 142 21.80 -13.34 -6.40
CA SER A 142 22.66 -12.17 -6.17
C SER A 142 22.44 -11.48 -4.82
N ARG A 143 21.28 -11.68 -4.17
CA ARG A 143 20.92 -10.98 -2.92
C ARG A 143 19.73 -11.59 -2.20
N VAL A 144 19.66 -11.30 -0.91
CA VAL A 144 18.55 -11.63 -0.01
C VAL A 144 17.98 -10.32 0.55
N GLU A 145 16.66 -10.19 0.53
CA GLU A 145 15.95 -8.99 1.02
C GLU A 145 14.90 -9.37 2.07
N PRO A 146 15.11 -8.99 3.35
CA PRO A 146 14.05 -8.91 4.35
C PRO A 146 13.17 -7.70 4.03
N ILE A 147 11.85 -7.92 4.02
CA ILE A 147 10.84 -6.96 3.58
C ILE A 147 9.70 -6.96 4.60
N THR A 148 9.30 -5.80 5.07
CA THR A 148 8.00 -5.60 5.74
C THR A 148 7.17 -4.65 4.90
N TYR A 149 5.92 -5.01 4.63
CA TYR A 149 5.02 -4.16 3.87
C TYR A 149 3.60 -4.18 4.42
N TRP A 150 2.84 -3.15 4.09
CA TRP A 150 1.39 -3.13 4.27
C TRP A 150 0.72 -2.46 3.08
N THR A 151 -0.57 -2.72 2.94
CA THR A 151 -1.41 -2.06 1.95
C THR A 151 -2.56 -1.37 2.66
N ARG A 152 -3.01 -0.25 2.09
CA ARG A 152 -4.21 0.46 2.52
C ARG A 152 -5.12 0.67 1.32
N ILE A 153 -6.42 0.49 1.50
CA ILE A 153 -7.47 0.85 0.56
C ILE A 153 -8.52 1.64 1.33
N GLY A 154 -8.60 2.95 1.10
CA GLY A 154 -9.40 3.82 1.96
C GLY A 154 -8.90 3.76 3.40
N ASP A 155 -9.73 3.31 4.34
CA ASP A 155 -9.30 3.09 5.74
C ASP A 155 -8.93 1.64 6.06
N ASP A 156 -9.16 0.72 5.11
CA ASP A 156 -8.93 -0.70 5.31
C ASP A 156 -7.47 -1.07 5.05
N LEU A 157 -6.93 -2.04 5.81
CA LEU A 157 -5.53 -2.45 5.75
C LEU A 157 -5.39 -3.95 5.46
N PRO A 158 -5.76 -4.41 4.24
CA PRO A 158 -5.79 -5.84 3.94
C PRO A 158 -4.40 -6.47 3.92
N THR A 159 -4.27 -7.63 4.54
CA THR A 159 -3.02 -8.40 4.67
C THR A 159 -2.87 -9.50 3.63
N SER A 160 -3.92 -9.84 2.89
CA SER A 160 -3.90 -10.83 1.80
C SER A 160 -4.58 -10.34 0.51
N GLY A 161 -4.28 -11.00 -0.62
CA GLY A 161 -4.91 -10.67 -1.91
C GLY A 161 -6.43 -10.92 -1.93
N GLU A 162 -6.90 -11.94 -1.19
CA GLU A 162 -8.32 -12.23 -1.05
C GLU A 162 -9.03 -11.18 -0.19
N GLU A 163 -8.44 -10.81 0.93
CA GLU A 163 -8.94 -9.74 1.80
C GLU A 163 -9.03 -8.41 1.04
N GLN A 164 -8.00 -8.12 0.23
CA GLN A 164 -7.97 -6.95 -0.65
C GLN A 164 -9.14 -6.96 -1.65
N ARG A 165 -9.45 -8.10 -2.27
CA ARG A 165 -10.60 -8.23 -3.19
C ARG A 165 -11.92 -8.01 -2.46
N TRP A 166 -12.07 -8.57 -1.25
CA TRP A 166 -13.28 -8.36 -0.46
C TRP A 166 -13.46 -6.92 0.00
N VAL A 167 -12.40 -6.28 0.49
CA VAL A 167 -12.39 -4.87 0.86
C VAL A 167 -12.81 -4.00 -0.32
N LYS A 168 -12.23 -4.24 -1.50
CA LYS A 168 -12.57 -3.53 -2.74
C LYS A 168 -14.05 -3.65 -3.08
N LEU A 169 -14.59 -4.88 -3.07
CA LEU A 169 -16.01 -5.09 -3.36
C LEU A 169 -16.91 -4.45 -2.31
N ARG A 170 -16.61 -4.66 -1.03
CA ARG A 170 -17.39 -4.10 0.08
C ARG A 170 -17.46 -2.59 -0.01
N GLN A 171 -16.35 -1.91 -0.26
CA GLN A 171 -16.34 -0.45 -0.39
C GLN A 171 -17.14 0.03 -1.61
N GLN A 172 -17.02 -0.66 -2.75
CA GLN A 172 -17.81 -0.36 -3.95
C GLN A 172 -19.31 -0.55 -3.72
N MET A 173 -19.73 -1.63 -3.03
CA MET A 173 -21.13 -1.85 -2.65
C MET A 173 -21.68 -0.77 -1.70
N HIS A 174 -20.82 -0.18 -0.87
CA HIS A 174 -21.16 0.99 -0.04
C HIS A 174 -21.05 2.33 -0.79
N GLY A 175 -20.79 2.30 -2.09
CA GLY A 175 -20.77 3.49 -2.94
C GLY A 175 -19.46 4.29 -2.89
N TYR A 176 -18.37 3.72 -2.36
CA TYR A 176 -17.07 4.38 -2.24
C TYR A 176 -16.06 3.91 -3.29
N LEU A 177 -15.34 4.88 -3.84
CA LEU A 177 -14.12 4.73 -4.62
C LEU A 177 -12.94 5.26 -3.82
N SER A 178 -12.11 4.35 -3.34
CA SER A 178 -11.00 4.70 -2.46
C SER A 178 -9.69 4.75 -3.20
N ASP A 179 -8.78 5.60 -2.73
CA ASP A 179 -7.38 5.50 -3.12
C ASP A 179 -6.70 4.33 -2.40
N GLY A 180 -5.54 3.93 -2.90
CA GLY A 180 -4.77 2.84 -2.33
C GLY A 180 -3.28 3.12 -2.30
N ILE A 181 -2.62 2.52 -1.32
CA ILE A 181 -1.17 2.53 -1.19
C ILE A 181 -0.62 1.15 -0.87
N LEU A 182 0.63 0.95 -1.25
CA LEU A 182 1.50 -0.10 -0.73
C LEU A 182 2.75 0.57 -0.19
N VAL A 183 3.01 0.40 1.09
CA VAL A 183 4.26 0.84 1.73
C VAL A 183 5.11 -0.39 1.94
N ARG A 184 6.33 -0.37 1.40
CA ARG A 184 7.31 -1.45 1.51
C ARG A 184 8.59 -0.89 2.09
N ILE A 185 9.08 -1.50 3.16
CA ILE A 185 10.38 -1.23 3.73
C ILE A 185 11.22 -2.50 3.57
N SER A 186 12.43 -2.35 3.04
CA SER A 186 13.34 -3.47 2.84
C SER A 186 14.79 -3.10 3.14
N THR A 187 15.63 -4.11 3.33
CA THR A 187 17.07 -3.95 3.50
C THR A 187 17.83 -5.08 2.79
N LEU A 188 19.16 -4.98 2.70
CA LEU A 188 20.05 -5.96 2.08
C LEU A 188 20.90 -6.72 3.12
N VAL A 189 20.43 -6.79 4.36
CA VAL A 189 21.06 -7.54 5.45
C VAL A 189 20.44 -8.94 5.52
N GLU A 190 21.20 -9.95 5.92
CA GLU A 190 20.69 -11.32 6.05
C GLU A 190 19.48 -11.36 7.02
N PRO A 191 18.37 -12.03 6.65
CA PRO A 191 17.16 -12.10 7.46
C PRO A 191 17.42 -12.73 8.82
N ALA A 192 17.18 -11.94 9.87
CA ALA A 192 17.16 -12.36 11.25
C ALA A 192 16.02 -11.63 12.00
N PRO A 193 15.51 -12.17 13.13
CA PRO A 193 14.48 -11.50 13.92
C PRO A 193 14.82 -10.06 14.32
N GLU A 194 16.11 -9.76 14.53
CA GLU A 194 16.65 -8.43 14.83
C GLU A 194 16.40 -7.45 13.68
N VAL A 195 16.56 -7.92 12.43
CA VAL A 195 16.38 -7.10 11.23
C VAL A 195 14.91 -6.70 11.06
N PHE A 196 13.98 -7.64 11.23
CA PHE A 196 12.54 -7.32 11.19
C PHE A 196 12.13 -6.39 12.34
N ARG A 197 12.73 -6.53 13.53
CA ARG A 197 12.54 -5.59 14.63
C ARG A 197 13.03 -4.19 14.27
N GLU A 198 14.16 -4.07 13.59
CA GLU A 198 14.69 -2.78 13.16
C GLU A 198 13.86 -2.14 12.04
N ILE A 199 13.36 -2.93 11.09
CA ILE A 199 12.38 -2.48 10.10
C ILE A 199 11.12 -1.95 10.80
N ALA A 200 10.62 -2.64 11.83
CA ALA A 200 9.48 -2.19 12.61
C ALA A 200 9.77 -0.88 13.38
N VAL A 201 10.99 -0.70 13.90
CA VAL A 201 11.43 0.56 14.51
C VAL A 201 11.43 1.68 13.48
N PHE A 202 11.99 1.46 12.29
CA PHE A 202 11.97 2.43 11.19
C PHE A 202 10.55 2.80 10.80
N ALA A 203 9.67 1.82 10.57
CA ALA A 203 8.28 2.03 10.18
C ALA A 203 7.49 2.84 11.23
N ARG A 204 7.60 2.49 12.51
CA ARG A 204 6.97 3.27 13.59
C ARG A 204 7.53 4.69 13.66
N THR A 205 8.83 4.85 13.47
CA THR A 205 9.49 6.17 13.50
C THR A 205 9.07 7.02 12.31
N LEU A 206 8.88 6.42 11.13
CA LEU A 206 8.33 7.06 9.95
C LEU A 206 6.94 7.63 10.24
N ILE A 207 6.01 6.81 10.73
CA ILE A 207 4.65 7.26 11.04
C ILE A 207 4.67 8.38 12.08
N LYS A 208 5.52 8.29 13.11
CA LYS A 208 5.64 9.33 14.14
C LYS A 208 6.23 10.64 13.61
N ALA A 209 7.19 10.56 12.68
CA ALA A 209 7.87 11.72 12.08
C ALA A 209 6.99 12.47 11.06
N MET A 210 5.94 11.82 10.51
CA MET A 210 4.94 12.50 9.69
C MET A 210 4.11 13.47 10.53
N ALA A 211 3.64 14.56 9.88
CA ALA A 211 2.66 15.44 10.49
C ALA A 211 1.39 14.65 10.89
N PRO A 212 0.74 14.94 12.04
CA PRO A 212 -0.41 14.18 12.52
C PRO A 212 -1.55 14.05 11.49
N ALA A 213 -1.76 15.08 10.67
CA ALA A 213 -2.77 15.10 9.60
C ALA A 213 -2.43 14.16 8.43
N ASP A 214 -1.14 13.84 8.24
CA ASP A 214 -0.67 13.06 7.09
C ASP A 214 -0.53 11.57 7.38
N ARG A 215 -0.52 11.17 8.65
CA ARG A 215 -0.41 9.75 9.05
C ARG A 215 -1.51 8.90 8.39
N ALA A 216 -2.71 9.45 8.24
CA ALA A 216 -3.83 8.76 7.59
C ALA A 216 -3.52 8.35 6.14
N VAL A 217 -2.65 9.08 5.44
CA VAL A 217 -2.20 8.70 4.09
C VAL A 217 -1.61 7.30 4.09
N LEU A 218 -0.79 6.97 5.10
CA LEU A 218 -0.08 5.70 5.19
C LEU A 218 -0.85 4.60 5.94
N ILE A 219 -1.71 4.95 6.90
CA ILE A 219 -2.30 3.96 7.81
C ILE A 219 -3.83 4.05 7.94
N GLY A 220 -4.50 4.92 7.17
CA GLY A 220 -5.94 5.13 7.26
C GLY A 220 -6.33 6.04 8.43
N ARG A 221 -7.53 6.61 8.38
CA ARG A 221 -8.03 7.59 9.36
C ARG A 221 -8.21 6.99 10.77
N PRO A 222 -8.80 5.79 10.95
CA PRO A 222 -9.03 5.23 12.28
C PRO A 222 -7.72 5.01 13.04
N LEU A 223 -6.74 4.35 12.41
CA LEU A 223 -5.47 4.05 13.05
C LEU A 223 -4.64 5.33 13.27
N ALA A 224 -4.67 6.28 12.33
CA ALA A 224 -4.02 7.58 12.53
C ALA A 224 -4.60 8.34 13.72
N ALA A 225 -5.92 8.30 13.93
CA ALA A 225 -6.56 8.93 15.07
C ALA A 225 -6.13 8.30 16.40
N GLU A 226 -5.88 6.98 16.46
CA GLU A 226 -5.32 6.30 17.64
C GLU A 226 -3.86 6.66 17.90
N VAL A 227 -3.04 6.74 16.85
CA VAL A 227 -1.61 7.14 16.97
C VAL A 227 -1.45 8.63 17.35
N ASN A 228 -2.46 9.45 17.10
CA ASN A 228 -2.46 10.88 17.40
C ASN A 228 -2.92 11.21 18.83
N ARG A 229 -3.49 10.25 19.57
CA ARG A 229 -3.83 10.42 20.99
C ARG A 229 -2.57 10.36 21.85
#